data_AF-A0A970I8H8-F1
#
_entry.id   AF-A0A970I8H8-F1
#
_cell.length_a   1.000
_cell.length_b   1.000
_cell.length_c   1.000
_cell.angle_alpha   90.00
_cell.angle_beta   90.00
_cell.angle_gamma   90.00
#
_symmetry.space_group_name_H-M   'P 1'
#
loop_
_entity.id
_entity.type
_entity.pdbx_description
1 polymer ?
#
loop_
_entity_poly.entity_id
_entity_poly.type
_entity_poly.pdbx_seq_one_letter_code
_entity_poly.pdbx_strand_id
1 'polypeptide(L)' 'MTTKYEQISSNLFIKNRKKFANSLKPNSLAVFNSNDIYPVSADSTLPFAQHRDIFYLSGVD' A
#
# COMPACT_ATOMS: atom_id res chain seq x y z
N MET A 1 14.56 -3.87 18.13
CA MET A 1 13.34 -3.04 18.18
C MET A 1 12.16 -3.98 18.34
N THR A 2 11.54 -4.02 19.52
CA THR A 2 10.30 -4.78 19.74
C THR A 2 9.14 -3.93 19.25
N THR A 3 8.56 -4.28 18.10
CA THR A 3 7.38 -3.60 17.58
C THR A 3 6.19 -3.91 18.49
N LYS A 4 5.41 -2.89 18.84
CA LYS A 4 4.19 -3.02 19.67
C LYS A 4 3.13 -3.93 19.03
N TYR A 5 3.24 -4.16 17.72
CA TYR A 5 2.34 -4.98 16.91
C TYR A 5 3.12 -6.12 16.23
N GLU A 6 2.44 -7.25 16.08
CA GLU A 6 2.91 -8.37 15.28
C GLU A 6 2.93 -7.99 13.80
N GLN A 7 3.90 -8.53 13.08
CA GLN A 7 3.97 -8.34 11.64
C GLN A 7 2.79 -9.03 10.95
N ILE A 8 2.16 -8.32 10.02
CA ILE A 8 1.08 -8.88 9.22
C ILE A 8 1.65 -9.96 8.29
N SER A 9 1.04 -11.14 8.30
CA SER A 9 1.45 -12.25 7.43
C SER A 9 1.33 -11.88 5.95
N SER A 10 2.37 -12.18 5.16
CA SER A 10 2.39 -11.97 3.71
C SER A 10 1.27 -12.70 2.96
N ASN A 11 0.74 -13.79 3.53
CA ASN A 11 -0.38 -14.55 3.00
C ASN A 11 -1.66 -13.71 2.85
N LEU A 12 -1.87 -12.73 3.73
CA LEU A 12 -3.01 -11.81 3.63
C LEU A 12 -2.95 -11.01 2.33
N PHE A 13 -1.78 -10.41 2.03
CA PHE A 13 -1.59 -9.59 0.84
C PHE A 13 -1.68 -10.42 -0.45
N ILE A 14 -1.18 -11.66 -0.44
CA ILE A 14 -1.35 -12.60 -1.57
C ILE A 14 -2.84 -12.87 -1.82
N LYS A 15 -3.63 -13.11 -0.76
CA LYS A 15 -5.08 -13.33 -0.87
C LYS A 15 -5.79 -12.09 -1.41
N ASN A 16 -5.43 -10.90 -0.94
CA ASN A 16 -6.01 -9.64 -1.40
C ASN A 16 -5.75 -9.38 -2.89
N ARG A 17 -4.51 -9.62 -3.35
CA ARG A 17 -4.17 -9.50 -4.79
C ARG A 17 -4.94 -10.49 -5.65
N LYS A 18 -5.11 -11.74 -5.20
CA LYS A 18 -5.94 -12.73 -5.92
C LYS A 18 -7.40 -12.26 -6.03
N LYS A 19 -7.98 -11.75 -4.93
CA LYS A 19 -9.35 -11.21 -4.92
C LYS A 19 -9.48 -10.03 -5.89
N PHE A 20 -8.51 -9.12 -5.90
CA PHE A 20 -8.48 -7.99 -6.82
C PHE A 20 -8.36 -8.43 -8.27
N ALA A 21 -7.41 -9.33 -8.58
CA ALA A 21 -7.19 -9.85 -9.93
C ALA A 21 -8.42 -10.57 -10.50
N ASN A 22 -9.19 -11.29 -9.67
CA ASN A 22 -10.45 -11.93 -10.09
C ASN A 22 -11.53 -10.93 -10.52
N SER A 23 -11.40 -9.66 -10.14
CA SER A 23 -12.33 -8.59 -10.54
C SER A 23 -11.85 -7.82 -11.77
N LEU A 24 -10.64 -8.11 -12.27
CA LEU A 24 -10.09 -7.48 -13.46
C LEU A 24 -10.66 -8.11 -14.73
N LYS A 25 -10.78 -7.29 -15.78
CA LYS A 25 -11.08 -7.80 -17.11
C LYS A 25 -9.89 -8.64 -17.63
N PRO A 26 -10.13 -9.66 -18.45
CA PRO A 26 -9.06 -10.38 -19.13
C PRO A 26 -8.14 -9.41 -19.90
N ASN A 27 -6.84 -9.71 -19.94
CA ASN A 27 -5.82 -8.90 -20.64
C ASN A 27 -5.76 -7.43 -20.19
N SER A 28 -6.00 -7.15 -18.91
CA SER A 28 -5.86 -5.81 -18.34
C SER A 28 -4.65 -5.71 -17.40
N LEU A 29 -4.19 -4.48 -17.18
CA LEU A 29 -3.12 -4.14 -16.26
C LEU A 29 -3.64 -3.12 -15.23
N ALA A 30 -3.34 -3.35 -13.97
CA ALA A 30 -3.58 -2.38 -12.90
C ALA A 30 -2.24 -1.80 -12.43
N VAL A 31 -2.15 -0.47 -12.42
CA VAL A 31 -0.98 0.27 -11.94
C VAL A 31 -1.41 1.11 -10.75
N PHE A 32 -0.64 1.04 -9.67
CA PHE A 32 -0.87 1.80 -8.44
C PHE A 32 0.37 2.65 -8.17
N ASN A 33 0.14 3.91 -7.81
CA ASN A 33 1.22 4.84 -7.46
C ASN A 33 1.19 5.13 -5.97
N SER A 34 2.39 5.21 -5.38
CA SER A 34 2.54 5.69 -4.00
C SER A 34 2.08 7.14 -3.91
N ASN A 35 1.65 7.54 -2.71
CA ASN A 35 1.54 8.96 -2.42
C ASN A 35 2.92 9.62 -2.43
N ASP A 36 2.94 10.92 -2.67
CA ASP A 36 4.12 11.76 -2.46
C ASP A 36 4.19 12.28 -1.02
N ILE A 37 5.37 12.74 -0.62
CA ILE A 37 5.56 13.45 0.64
C ILE A 37 5.01 14.87 0.47
N TYR A 38 4.02 15.25 1.28
CA TYR A 38 3.32 16.52 1.12
C TYR A 38 4.06 17.67 1.82
N PRO A 39 4.44 18.76 1.13
CA PRO A 39 5.09 19.91 1.74
C PRO A 39 4.07 20.78 2.50
N VAL A 40 4.48 21.34 3.64
CA VAL A 40 3.66 22.26 4.44
C VAL A 40 4.18 23.69 4.35
N SER A 41 5.49 23.89 4.54
CA SER A 41 6.15 25.20 4.45
C SER A 41 7.67 25.03 4.38
N ALA A 42 8.35 25.79 3.53
CA ALA A 42 9.79 25.69 3.29
C ALA A 42 10.25 24.22 3.15
N ASP A 43 11.10 23.75 4.08
CA ASP A 43 11.62 22.38 4.10
C ASP A 43 10.78 21.39 4.94
N SER A 44 9.65 21.83 5.49
CA SER A 44 8.79 21.01 6.35
C SER A 44 7.73 20.26 5.56
N THR A 45 7.54 18.98 5.89
CA THR A 45 6.55 18.10 5.26
C THR A 45 5.59 17.49 6.27
N LEU A 46 4.42 17.06 5.82
CA LEU A 46 3.58 16.16 6.61
C LEU A 46 4.25 14.79 6.73
N PRO A 47 3.98 14.04 7.81
CA PRO A 47 4.34 12.63 7.86
C PRO A 47 3.80 11.89 6.65
N PHE A 48 4.63 11.03 6.08
CA PHE A 48 4.21 10.20 4.95
C PHE A 48 3.03 9.31 5.35
N ALA A 49 2.07 9.19 4.45
CA ALA A 49 0.96 8.26 4.58
C ALA A 49 0.81 7.52 3.24
N GLN A 50 1.14 6.23 3.23
CA GLN A 50 1.05 5.43 2.02
C GLN A 50 -0.38 5.35 1.48
N HIS A 51 -0.48 5.23 0.16
CA HIS A 51 -1.75 4.99 -0.50
C HIS A 51 -2.39 3.70 0.03
N ARG A 52 -3.63 3.78 0.52
CA ARG A 52 -4.28 2.68 1.25
C ARG A 52 -4.44 1.42 0.41
N ASP A 53 -4.66 1.57 -0.89
CA ASP A 53 -4.74 0.41 -1.80
C ASP A 53 -3.40 -0.33 -1.91
N ILE A 54 -2.27 0.40 -1.94
CA ILE A 54 -0.94 -0.23 -1.97
C ILE A 54 -0.70 -0.98 -0.67
N PHE A 55 -1.00 -0.35 0.47
CA PHE A 55 -0.88 -1.02 1.76
C PHE A 55 -1.77 -2.28 1.83
N TYR A 56 -3.03 -2.18 1.39
CA TYR A 56 -3.95 -3.31 1.38
C TYR A 56 -3.49 -4.48 0.48
N LEU A 57 -2.86 -4.17 -0.66
CA LEU A 57 -2.43 -5.17 -1.63
C LEU A 57 -1.01 -5.71 -1.39
N SER A 58 -0.17 -4.99 -0.65
CA SER A 58 1.27 -5.31 -0.53
C SER A 58 1.83 -5.25 0.88
N GLY A 59 1.21 -4.50 1.79
CA GLY A 59 1.74 -4.26 3.14
C GLY A 59 2.91 -3.27 3.19
N VAL A 60 3.25 -2.64 2.06
CA VAL A 60 4.23 -1.55 2.00
C VAL A 60 3.59 -0.29 2.58
N ASP A 61 4.30 0.38 3.49
CA ASP A 61 4.03 1.71 4.06
C ASP A 61 5.34 2.47 4.15
#